data_AF-A0A7Y2GT59-F1
#
_entry.id   AF-A0A7Y2GT59-F1
#
_cell.length_a   1.000
_cell.length_b   1.000
_cell.length_c   1.000
_cell.angle_alpha   90.00
_cell.angle_beta   90.00
_cell.angle_gamma   90.00
#
_symmetry.space_group_name_H-M   'P 1'
#
loop_
_entity.id
_entity.type
_entity.pdbx_description
1 polymer ?
#
loop_
_entity_poly.entity_id
_entity_poly.type
_entity_poly.pdbx_seq_one_letter_code
_entity_poly.pdbx_strand_id
1 'polypeptide(L)'
;PTVDSSEAEWRSVDLPPFTAAINADVAAVMVGHLAVPSLGSTEPATIAPELTEQLLRSELGYEGLLVTDAMDMRALDGIDEAELAVLAVEAGIDILLVPPDLAAAVQGLTAAVAEGRISDERLDQSVERIVRLKLSLGLLGSR
;
A
#
# COMPACT_ATOMS: atom_id res chain seq x y z
N PRO A 1 -4.44 -2.09 15.08
CA PRO A 1 -3.65 -1.95 16.33
C PRO A 1 -2.85 -0.66 16.29
N THR A 2 -2.41 -0.12 17.42
CA THR A 2 -1.67 1.15 17.47
C THR A 2 -0.24 0.93 17.94
N VAL A 3 0.71 1.56 17.26
CA VAL A 3 2.12 1.61 17.65
C VAL A 3 2.36 2.89 18.44
N ASP A 4 2.55 2.76 19.74
CA ASP A 4 2.62 3.90 20.68
C ASP A 4 4.04 4.45 20.89
N SER A 5 5.06 3.86 20.25
CA SER A 5 6.44 4.33 20.34
C SER A 5 6.59 5.74 19.76
N SER A 6 7.51 6.53 20.34
CA SER A 6 7.86 7.83 19.77
C SER A 6 8.44 7.69 18.36
N GLU A 7 8.38 8.75 17.54
CA GLU A 7 8.98 8.72 16.20
C GLU A 7 10.48 8.38 16.26
N ALA A 8 11.20 8.97 17.22
CA ALA A 8 12.63 8.70 17.40
C ALA A 8 12.92 7.23 17.72
N GLU A 9 12.11 6.61 18.58
CA GLU A 9 12.22 5.20 18.91
C GLU A 9 11.90 4.34 17.69
N TRP A 10 10.77 4.58 17.04
CA TRP A 10 10.33 3.85 15.85
C TRP A 10 11.38 3.89 14.72
N ARG A 11 11.95 5.07 14.44
CA ARG A 11 13.01 5.24 13.45
C ARG A 11 14.31 4.52 13.83
N SER A 12 14.58 4.36 15.13
CA SER A 12 15.80 3.68 15.61
C SER A 12 15.66 2.17 15.73
N VAL A 13 14.43 1.65 15.88
CA VAL A 13 14.14 0.24 16.15
C VAL A 13 13.45 -0.44 14.97
N ASP A 14 12.33 0.12 14.51
CA ASP A 14 11.44 -0.52 13.53
C ASP A 14 11.85 -0.24 12.08
N LEU A 15 12.31 0.99 11.76
CA LEU A 15 12.69 1.37 10.39
C LEU A 15 13.93 0.64 9.81
N PRO A 16 15.04 0.43 10.56
CA PRO A 16 16.27 -0.12 10.01
C PRO A 16 16.14 -1.41 9.19
N PRO A 17 15.36 -2.44 9.60
CA PRO A 17 15.17 -3.63 8.78
C PRO A 17 14.50 -3.35 7.43
N PHE A 18 13.55 -2.40 7.35
CA PHE A 18 12.93 -2.01 6.08
C PHE A 18 13.93 -1.31 5.17
N THR A 19 14.71 -0.35 5.70
CA THR A 19 15.76 0.31 4.92
C THR A 19 16.79 -0.69 4.39
N ALA A 20 17.19 -1.68 5.21
CA ALA A 20 18.12 -2.72 4.79
C ALA A 20 17.54 -3.61 3.68
N ALA A 21 16.26 -3.99 3.78
CA ALA A 21 15.59 -4.79 2.76
C ALA A 21 15.42 -4.03 1.44
N ILE A 22 15.07 -2.74 1.50
CA ILE A 22 14.93 -1.86 0.33
C ILE A 22 16.28 -1.70 -0.37
N ASN A 23 17.36 -1.45 0.38
CA ASN A 23 18.72 -1.38 -0.17
C ASN A 23 19.24 -2.71 -0.74
N ALA A 24 18.58 -3.82 -0.41
CA ALA A 24 18.86 -5.14 -0.95
C ALA A 24 17.91 -5.52 -2.10
N ASP A 25 17.22 -4.55 -2.70
CA ASP A 25 16.31 -4.70 -3.83
C ASP A 25 15.15 -5.69 -3.56
N VAL A 26 14.57 -5.64 -2.35
CA VAL A 26 13.36 -6.42 -2.05
C VAL A 26 12.25 -6.09 -3.05
N ALA A 27 11.59 -7.12 -3.58
CA ALA A 27 10.61 -6.96 -4.67
C ALA A 27 9.27 -6.37 -4.21
N ALA A 28 8.88 -6.66 -2.97
CA ALA A 28 7.59 -6.27 -2.40
C ALA A 28 7.73 -5.95 -0.90
N VAL A 29 7.00 -4.94 -0.44
CA VAL A 29 6.81 -4.59 0.97
C VAL A 29 5.32 -4.70 1.26
N MET A 30 4.98 -5.43 2.32
CA MET A 30 3.61 -5.54 2.80
C MET A 30 3.34 -4.47 3.85
N VAL A 31 2.23 -3.74 3.70
CA VAL A 31 1.78 -2.70 4.63
C VAL A 31 0.69 -3.28 5.53
N GLY A 32 0.95 -3.31 6.83
CA GLY A 32 0.02 -3.83 7.83
C GLY A 32 -1.06 -2.84 8.25
N HIS A 33 -2.17 -3.35 8.81
CA HIS A 33 -3.27 -2.54 9.35
C HIS A 33 -2.98 -2.01 10.75
N LEU A 34 -1.97 -1.14 10.84
CA LEU A 34 -1.44 -0.54 12.06
C LEU A 34 -1.51 0.97 11.96
N ALA A 35 -2.02 1.62 13.01
CA ALA A 35 -1.89 3.06 13.18
C ALA A 35 -0.53 3.38 13.81
N VAL A 36 0.15 4.41 13.31
CA VAL A 36 1.43 4.87 13.87
C VAL A 36 1.33 6.38 14.10
N PRO A 37 0.64 6.82 15.18
CA PRO A 37 0.34 8.24 15.41
C PRO A 37 1.58 9.12 15.47
N SER A 38 2.71 8.58 15.95
CA SER A 38 3.99 9.30 16.00
C SER A 38 4.55 9.65 14.63
N LEU A 39 4.12 8.97 13.56
CA LEU A 39 4.47 9.28 12.18
C LEU A 39 3.41 10.14 11.46
N GLY A 40 2.37 10.59 12.17
CA GLY A 40 1.45 11.61 11.67
C GLY A 40 0.05 11.15 11.29
N SER A 41 -0.29 9.86 11.45
CA SER A 41 -1.67 9.38 11.22
C SER A 41 -2.13 8.38 12.28
N THR A 42 -3.39 8.54 12.71
CA THR A 42 -4.10 7.59 13.57
C THR A 42 -4.86 6.53 12.78
N GLU A 43 -4.92 6.67 11.45
CA GLU A 43 -5.52 5.66 10.58
C GLU A 43 -4.54 4.49 10.36
N PRO A 44 -5.06 3.28 10.03
CA PRO A 44 -4.22 2.18 9.59
C PRO A 44 -3.36 2.58 8.39
N ALA A 45 -2.06 2.23 8.41
CA ALA A 45 -1.11 2.59 7.37
C ALA A 45 -1.56 2.23 5.94
N THR A 46 -2.32 1.14 5.79
CA THR A 46 -2.88 0.70 4.50
C THR A 46 -3.83 1.70 3.84
N ILE A 47 -4.40 2.64 4.59
CA ILE A 47 -5.33 3.67 4.08
C ILE A 47 -4.86 5.10 4.41
N ALA A 48 -3.63 5.25 4.92
CA ALA A 48 -3.05 6.54 5.32
C ALA A 48 -1.94 6.95 4.34
N PRO A 49 -2.21 7.80 3.33
CA PRO A 49 -1.18 8.27 2.39
C PRO A 49 -0.03 8.99 3.09
N GLU A 50 -0.31 9.68 4.20
CA GLU A 50 0.69 10.38 5.03
C GLU A 50 1.72 9.44 5.62
N LEU A 51 1.40 8.15 5.75
CA LEU A 51 2.35 7.14 6.19
C LEU A 51 2.96 6.43 4.99
N THR A 52 2.14 5.79 4.17
CA THR A 52 2.63 4.85 3.17
C THR A 52 3.36 5.54 2.03
N GLU A 53 2.79 6.58 1.45
CA GLU A 53 3.42 7.29 0.32
C GLU A 53 4.58 8.16 0.81
N GLN A 54 4.40 8.90 1.91
CA GLN A 54 5.44 9.76 2.44
C GLN A 54 6.68 8.96 2.88
N LEU A 55 6.51 7.86 3.62
CA LEU A 55 7.64 7.09 4.11
C LEU A 55 8.25 6.22 3.01
N LEU A 56 7.46 5.35 2.38
CA LEU A 56 8.02 4.33 1.49
C LEU A 56 8.41 4.92 0.14
N ARG A 57 7.58 5.77 -0.47
CA ARG A 57 7.90 6.38 -1.77
C ARG A 57 8.81 7.59 -1.63
N SER A 58 8.47 8.54 -0.77
CA SER A 58 9.18 9.83 -0.74
C SER A 58 10.47 9.78 0.08
N GLU A 59 10.43 9.24 1.32
CA GLU A 59 11.61 9.22 2.19
C GLU A 59 12.59 8.11 1.82
N LEU A 60 12.09 6.87 1.62
CA LEU A 60 12.93 5.71 1.34
C LEU A 60 13.18 5.48 -0.15
N GLY A 61 12.47 6.17 -1.05
CA GLY A 61 12.65 6.02 -2.50
C GLY A 61 12.32 4.62 -3.01
N TYR A 62 11.43 3.88 -2.34
CA TYR A 62 11.14 2.50 -2.68
C TYR A 62 10.28 2.42 -3.94
N GLU A 63 10.81 1.76 -4.97
CA GLU A 63 10.17 1.61 -6.28
C GLU A 63 9.58 0.22 -6.55
N GLY A 64 9.68 -0.70 -5.58
CA GLY A 64 9.07 -2.02 -5.66
C GLY A 64 7.57 -2.00 -5.35
N LEU A 65 6.97 -3.19 -5.24
CA LEU A 65 5.53 -3.30 -4.97
C LEU A 65 5.17 -3.00 -3.52
N LEU A 66 4.09 -2.25 -3.32
CA LEU A 66 3.39 -2.12 -2.06
C LEU A 66 2.13 -2.96 -2.09
N VAL A 67 2.00 -3.84 -1.12
CA VAL A 67 0.91 -4.81 -1.01
C VAL A 67 0.23 -4.60 0.34
N THR A 68 -1.09 -4.60 0.41
CA THR A 68 -1.75 -4.63 1.74
C THR A 68 -1.46 -5.96 2.44
N ASP A 69 -1.55 -5.97 3.77
CA ASP A 69 -1.92 -7.20 4.49
C ASP A 69 -3.35 -7.62 4.08
N ALA A 70 -3.79 -8.79 4.54
CA ALA A 70 -5.09 -9.34 4.17
C ALA A 70 -6.25 -8.39 4.57
N MET A 71 -6.97 -7.88 3.59
CA MET A 71 -7.98 -6.83 3.82
C MET A 71 -9.23 -7.34 4.57
N ASP A 72 -9.41 -8.65 4.68
CA ASP A 72 -10.46 -9.30 5.48
C ASP A 72 -10.14 -9.38 6.99
N MET A 73 -9.04 -8.75 7.42
CA MET A 73 -8.71 -8.57 8.83
C MET A 73 -9.56 -7.48 9.49
N ARG A 74 -9.96 -7.74 10.73
CA ARG A 74 -10.85 -6.87 11.54
C ARG A 74 -10.37 -5.43 11.79
N ALA A 75 -9.10 -5.14 11.51
CA ALA A 75 -8.55 -3.81 11.72
C ALA A 75 -9.13 -2.75 10.76
N LEU A 76 -9.84 -3.20 9.70
CA LEU A 76 -10.52 -2.36 8.72
C LEU A 76 -12.05 -2.45 8.81
N ASP A 77 -12.59 -3.16 9.83
CA ASP A 77 -14.03 -3.33 10.02
C ASP A 77 -14.74 -1.97 10.13
N GLY A 78 -15.90 -1.85 9.48
CA GLY A 78 -16.75 -0.66 9.52
C GLY A 78 -16.51 0.33 8.40
N ILE A 79 -15.52 0.10 7.54
CA ILE A 79 -15.34 0.81 6.27
C ILE A 79 -16.11 0.05 5.19
N ASP A 80 -16.78 0.79 4.29
CA ASP A 80 -17.41 0.18 3.12
C ASP A 80 -16.34 -0.44 2.19
N GLU A 81 -16.62 -1.63 1.63
CA GLU A 81 -15.62 -2.40 0.87
C GLU A 81 -15.17 -1.70 -0.42
N ALA A 82 -16.07 -0.96 -1.08
CA ALA A 82 -15.73 -0.21 -2.27
C ALA A 82 -14.83 1.00 -1.90
N GLU A 83 -15.18 1.69 -0.82
CA GLU A 83 -14.39 2.81 -0.30
C GLU A 83 -13.02 2.36 0.21
N LEU A 84 -12.95 1.21 0.89
CA LEU A 84 -11.73 0.65 1.42
C LEU A 84 -10.69 0.38 0.32
N ALA A 85 -11.14 -0.17 -0.82
CA ALA A 85 -10.28 -0.39 -1.98
C ALA A 85 -9.74 0.93 -2.56
N VAL A 86 -10.59 1.98 -2.62
CA VAL A 86 -10.22 3.30 -3.12
C VAL A 86 -9.19 3.94 -2.19
N LEU A 87 -9.45 3.97 -0.88
CA LEU A 87 -8.54 4.52 0.13
C LEU A 87 -7.17 3.84 0.11
N ALA A 88 -7.12 2.52 -0.07
CA ALA A 88 -5.86 1.80 -0.15
C ALA A 88 -5.04 2.20 -1.40
N VAL A 89 -5.68 2.36 -2.55
CA VAL A 89 -5.00 2.83 -3.77
C VAL A 89 -4.58 4.29 -3.61
N GLU A 90 -5.40 5.15 -3.02
CA GLU A 90 -5.01 6.54 -2.70
C GLU A 90 -3.81 6.61 -1.75
N ALA A 91 -3.69 5.65 -0.81
CA ALA A 91 -2.55 5.56 0.10
C ALA A 91 -1.23 5.11 -0.56
N GLY A 92 -1.23 4.78 -1.85
CA GLY A 92 -0.02 4.37 -2.59
C GLY A 92 0.14 2.86 -2.78
N ILE A 93 -0.84 2.05 -2.37
CA ILE A 93 -0.81 0.59 -2.53
C ILE A 93 -0.90 0.19 -4.01
N ASP A 94 -0.13 -0.82 -4.42
CA ASP A 94 -0.17 -1.37 -5.78
C ASP A 94 -1.06 -2.63 -5.87
N ILE A 95 -1.07 -3.47 -4.82
CA ILE A 95 -1.82 -4.73 -4.78
C ILE A 95 -2.69 -4.81 -3.53
N LEU A 96 -3.99 -5.02 -3.74
CA LEU A 96 -4.97 -5.32 -2.70
C LEU A 96 -5.00 -6.83 -2.43
N LEU A 97 -4.57 -7.25 -1.24
CA LEU A 97 -4.51 -8.65 -0.85
C LEU A 97 -5.82 -9.08 -0.18
N VAL A 98 -6.54 -10.02 -0.82
CA VAL A 98 -7.78 -10.63 -0.30
C VAL A 98 -8.83 -9.55 0.09
N PRO A 99 -9.32 -8.73 -0.86
CA PRO A 99 -10.43 -7.84 -0.58
C PRO A 99 -11.67 -8.66 -0.15
N PRO A 100 -12.41 -8.26 0.90
CA PRO A 100 -13.57 -9.01 1.40
C PRO A 100 -14.66 -9.19 0.35
N ASP A 101 -14.93 -8.15 -0.44
CA ASP A 101 -15.79 -8.18 -1.62
C ASP A 101 -15.03 -7.65 -2.84
N LEU A 102 -14.54 -8.57 -3.68
CA LEU A 102 -13.83 -8.24 -4.91
C LEU A 102 -14.70 -7.46 -5.89
N ALA A 103 -16.00 -7.74 -5.97
CA ALA A 103 -16.89 -7.06 -6.91
C ALA A 103 -17.10 -5.60 -6.49
N ALA A 104 -17.33 -5.36 -5.19
CA ALA A 104 -17.43 -4.01 -4.64
C ALA A 104 -16.12 -3.23 -4.82
N ALA A 105 -14.97 -3.84 -4.52
CA ALA A 105 -13.66 -3.21 -4.71
C ALA A 105 -13.42 -2.77 -6.17
N VAL A 106 -13.71 -3.64 -7.15
CA VAL A 106 -13.57 -3.30 -8.58
C VAL A 106 -14.54 -2.19 -8.99
N GLN A 107 -15.78 -2.22 -8.50
CA GLN A 107 -16.77 -1.17 -8.78
C GLN A 107 -16.35 0.17 -8.19
N GLY A 108 -15.90 0.20 -6.93
CA GLY A 108 -15.41 1.40 -6.24
C GLY A 108 -14.25 2.04 -6.98
N LEU A 109 -13.23 1.25 -7.33
CA LEU A 109 -12.08 1.74 -8.08
C LEU A 109 -12.47 2.27 -9.46
N THR A 110 -13.35 1.56 -10.18
CA THR A 110 -13.82 2.00 -11.50
C THR A 110 -14.57 3.33 -11.41
N ALA A 111 -15.44 3.48 -10.40
CA ALA A 111 -16.17 4.71 -10.16
C ALA A 111 -15.23 5.87 -9.77
N ALA A 112 -14.29 5.63 -8.84
CA ALA A 112 -13.32 6.63 -8.40
C ALA A 112 -12.45 7.16 -9.55
N VAL A 113 -12.08 6.31 -10.51
CA VAL A 113 -11.38 6.74 -11.74
C VAL A 113 -12.30 7.56 -12.64
N ALA A 114 -13.51 7.06 -12.91
CA ALA A 114 -14.48 7.75 -13.76
C ALA A 114 -14.86 9.14 -13.22
N GLU A 115 -14.84 9.31 -11.90
CA GLU A 115 -15.11 10.57 -11.20
C GLU A 115 -13.87 11.46 -11.06
N GLY A 116 -12.69 10.97 -11.40
CA GLY A 116 -11.42 11.68 -11.30
C GLY A 116 -10.85 11.78 -9.87
N ARG A 117 -11.38 10.99 -8.92
CA ARG A 117 -10.82 10.85 -7.57
C ARG A 117 -9.46 10.13 -7.60
N ILE A 118 -9.35 9.08 -8.41
CA ILE A 118 -8.07 8.45 -8.75
C ILE A 118 -7.73 8.81 -10.19
N SER A 119 -6.52 9.34 -10.43
CA SER A 119 -6.08 9.63 -11.79
C SER A 119 -5.64 8.36 -12.52
N ASP A 120 -5.75 8.37 -13.86
CA ASP A 120 -5.24 7.29 -14.70
C ASP A 120 -3.73 7.09 -14.45
N GLU A 121 -2.98 8.17 -14.27
CA GLU A 121 -1.53 8.11 -13.99
C GLU A 121 -1.23 7.36 -12.68
N ARG A 122 -2.07 7.53 -11.64
CA ARG A 122 -1.88 6.85 -10.37
C ARG A 122 -2.04 5.34 -10.54
N LEU A 123 -3.02 4.88 -11.33
CA LEU A 123 -3.21 3.46 -11.63
C LEU A 123 -2.09 2.90 -12.51
N ASP A 124 -1.69 3.65 -13.54
CA ASP A 124 -0.62 3.25 -14.45
C ASP A 124 0.70 3.01 -13.70
N GLN A 125 1.01 3.82 -12.68
CA GLN A 125 2.17 3.59 -11.82
C GLN A 125 2.13 2.23 -11.11
N SER A 126 0.97 1.83 -10.56
CA SER A 126 0.80 0.51 -9.93
C SER A 126 0.96 -0.60 -10.97
N VAL A 127 0.30 -0.47 -12.12
CA VAL A 127 0.34 -1.46 -13.20
C VAL A 127 1.76 -1.63 -13.74
N GLU A 128 2.50 -0.52 -13.92
CA GLU A 128 3.88 -0.55 -14.38
C GLU A 128 4.76 -1.37 -13.43
N ARG A 129 4.69 -1.12 -12.11
CA ARG A 129 5.46 -1.88 -11.11
C ARG A 129 5.09 -3.37 -11.14
N ILE A 130 3.81 -3.69 -11.26
CA ILE A 130 3.33 -5.08 -11.34
C ILE A 130 3.87 -5.77 -12.59
N VAL A 131 3.79 -5.12 -13.76
CA VAL A 131 4.27 -5.67 -15.03
C VAL A 131 5.79 -5.81 -15.02
N ARG A 132 6.51 -4.81 -14.49
CA ARG A 132 7.97 -4.83 -14.35
C ARG A 132 8.44 -6.03 -13.53
N LEU A 133 7.79 -6.30 -12.39
CA LEU A 133 8.12 -7.47 -11.58
C LEU A 133 7.78 -8.79 -12.31
N LYS A 134 6.61 -8.87 -12.95
CA LYS A 134 6.26 -10.08 -13.73
C LYS A 134 7.25 -10.34 -14.87
N LEU A 135 7.77 -9.30 -15.52
CA LEU A 135 8.81 -9.40 -16.55
C LEU A 135 10.14 -9.87 -15.97
N SER A 136 10.59 -9.32 -14.84
CA SER A 136 11.86 -9.72 -14.22
C SER A 136 11.86 -11.19 -13.76
N LEU A 137 10.67 -11.72 -13.42
CA LEU A 137 10.45 -13.12 -13.10
C LEU A 137 10.25 -14.03 -14.33
N GLY A 138 10.26 -13.47 -15.55
CA GLY A 138 10.05 -14.24 -16.79
C GLY A 138 8.63 -14.76 -16.99
N LEU A 139 7.63 -14.20 -16.29
CA LEU A 139 6.24 -14.69 -16.32
C LEU A 139 5.45 -14.21 -17.55
N LEU A 140 5.94 -13.18 -18.24
CA LEU A 140 5.28 -12.57 -19.41
C LEU A 140 6.03 -12.84 -20.73
N GLY A 141 7.07 -13.68 -20.70
CA GLY A 141 7.72 -14.19 -21.91
C GLY A 141 6.86 -15.24 -22.61
N SER A 142 6.97 -15.33 -23.94
CA SER A 142 6.28 -16.32 -24.76
C SER A 142 6.59 -17.74 -24.30
N ARG A 143 5.54 -18.52 -24.03
CA ARG A 143 5.59 -19.98 -24.13
C ARG A 143 5.84 -20.42 -25.57
#